data_AF-R5BK83-F1
#
_entry.id   AF-R5BK83-F1
#
_cell.length_a   1.000
_cell.length_b   1.000
_cell.length_c   1.000
_cell.angle_alpha   90.00
_cell.angle_beta   90.00
_cell.angle_gamma   90.00
#
_symmetry.space_group_name_H-M   'P 1'
#
loop_
_entity.id
_entity.type
_entity.pdbx_description
1 polymer ?
#
loop_
_entity_poly.entity_id
_entity_poly.type
_entity_poly.pdbx_seq_one_letter_code
_entity_poly.pdbx_strand_id
1 'polypeptide(L)'
;MEWYSAESTAEEKPKELDITSSPETVYMRRNITQQTVLDEEGEETGKKWVYEECTQNKAEYEQQQAALTSPVTTMIMQEIASLQLAQAETQITLELMGVEGA
;
A
#
# COMPACT_ATOMS: atom_id res chain seq x y z
N MET A 1 0.27 5.55 -13.61
CA MET A 1 0.02 6.54 -12.54
C MET A 1 1.30 7.30 -12.31
N GLU A 2 1.25 8.62 -12.40
CA GLU A 2 2.41 9.47 -12.14
C GLU A 2 2.35 9.97 -10.70
N TRP A 3 3.48 9.92 -10.00
CA TRP A 3 3.63 10.41 -8.64
C TRP A 3 4.22 11.81 -8.68
N TYR A 4 3.67 12.73 -7.90
CA TYR A 4 4.14 14.10 -7.76
C TYR A 4 4.33 14.47 -6.29
N SER A 5 5.25 15.41 -6.02
CA SER A 5 5.44 15.95 -4.67
C SER A 5 4.28 16.87 -4.30
N ALA A 6 3.73 16.66 -3.11
CA ALA A 6 2.64 17.45 -2.55
C ALA A 6 2.90 17.75 -1.07
N GLU A 7 2.23 18.78 -0.58
CA GLU A 7 2.30 19.18 0.82
C GLU A 7 0.93 19.56 1.38
N SER A 8 0.78 19.45 2.70
CA SER A 8 -0.43 19.82 3.42
C SER A 8 -0.10 20.46 4.76
N THR A 9 -0.86 21.48 5.14
CA THR A 9 -0.78 22.14 6.44
C THR A 9 -1.79 21.57 7.45
N ALA A 10 -2.42 20.43 7.15
CA ALA A 10 -3.35 19.78 8.06
C ALA A 10 -2.68 19.42 9.40
N GLU A 11 -3.42 19.56 10.49
CA GLU A 11 -2.94 19.20 11.83
C GLU A 11 -2.66 17.70 11.93
N GLU A 12 -3.58 16.88 11.41
CA GLU A 12 -3.46 15.42 11.40
C GLU A 12 -2.65 14.93 10.20
N LYS A 13 -1.98 13.77 10.38
CA LYS A 13 -1.26 13.09 9.30
C LYS A 13 -2.24 12.75 8.16
N PRO A 14 -1.95 13.13 6.91
CA PRO A 14 -2.73 12.72 5.76
C PRO A 14 -2.84 11.20 5.66
N LYS A 15 -4.01 10.70 5.24
CA LYS A 15 -4.22 9.27 5.00
C LYS A 15 -3.48 8.83 3.73
N GLU A 16 -2.89 7.65 3.77
CA GLU A 16 -2.21 7.01 2.63
C GLU A 16 -3.17 6.71 1.47
N LEU A 17 -4.44 6.46 1.79
CA LEU A 17 -5.49 6.28 0.81
C LEU A 17 -6.68 7.17 1.19
N ASP A 18 -7.08 8.01 0.24
CA ASP A 18 -8.20 8.91 0.39
C ASP A 18 -9.15 8.76 -0.80
N ILE A 19 -10.27 8.12 -0.50
CA ILE A 19 -11.39 7.86 -1.43
C ILE A 19 -12.59 8.77 -1.12
N THR A 20 -12.44 9.70 -0.17
CA THR A 20 -13.54 10.48 0.41
C THR A 20 -13.50 11.95 0.06
N SER A 21 -12.30 12.51 -0.18
CA SER A 21 -12.14 13.95 -0.46
C SER A 21 -12.63 14.36 -1.84
N SER A 22 -12.79 13.42 -2.78
CA SER A 22 -13.35 13.67 -4.10
C SER A 22 -14.36 12.58 -4.50
N PRO A 23 -15.47 12.95 -5.18
CA PRO A 23 -16.41 11.98 -5.72
C PRO A 23 -15.84 11.17 -6.89
N GLU A 24 -14.86 11.70 -7.63
CA GLU A 24 -14.37 11.09 -8.88
C GLU A 24 -12.89 10.67 -8.82
N THR A 25 -12.17 11.08 -7.78
CA THR A 25 -10.72 10.89 -7.67
C THR A 25 -10.36 10.16 -6.39
N VAL A 26 -9.51 9.15 -6.52
CA VAL A 26 -8.80 8.51 -5.41
C VAL A 26 -7.40 9.10 -5.33
N TYR A 27 -7.02 9.53 -4.14
CA TYR A 27 -5.68 10.02 -3.84
C TYR A 27 -4.92 8.95 -3.07
N MET A 28 -3.77 8.56 -3.61
CA MET A 28 -2.83 7.66 -2.96
C MET A 28 -1.60 8.45 -2.57
N ARG A 29 -1.22 8.37 -1.31
CA ARG A 29 -0.10 9.11 -0.72
C ARG A 29 0.91 8.13 -0.13
N ARG A 30 2.19 8.40 -0.32
CA ARG A 30 3.30 7.63 0.26
C ARG A 30 4.40 8.56 0.74
N ASN A 31 5.33 8.02 1.52
CA ASN A 31 6.48 8.76 2.06
C ASN A 31 6.06 10.01 2.86
N ILE A 32 4.97 9.89 3.63
CA ILE A 32 4.37 10.99 4.39
C ILE A 32 5.22 11.30 5.61
N THR A 33 5.81 12.49 5.63
CA THR A 33 6.69 12.99 6.71
C THR A 33 6.28 14.39 7.14
N GLN A 34 6.46 14.70 8.42
CA GLN A 34 6.25 16.06 8.95
C GLN A 34 7.58 16.83 8.89
N GLN A 35 7.54 18.05 8.38
CA GLN A 35 8.67 18.97 8.35
C GLN A 35 8.32 20.25 9.10
N THR A 36 9.30 20.75 9.85
CA THR A 36 9.24 22.10 10.42
C THR A 36 9.41 23.12 9.30
N VAL A 37 8.58 24.16 9.32
CA VAL A 37 8.71 25.33 8.46
C VAL A 37 9.49 26.38 9.23
N LEU A 38 10.58 26.86 8.64
CA LEU A 38 11.42 27.93 9.18
C LEU A 38 11.19 29.21 8.37
N ASP A 39 11.26 30.37 9.00
CA ASP A 39 11.31 31.65 8.31
C ASP A 39 12.73 31.99 7.77
N GLU A 40 12.89 33.21 7.23
CA GLU A 40 14.16 33.70 6.69
C GLU A 40 15.26 33.87 7.76
N GLU A 41 14.88 33.99 9.03
CA GLU A 41 15.80 34.10 10.18
C GLU A 41 16.09 32.74 10.84
N GLY A 42 15.41 31.68 10.39
CA GLY A 42 15.56 30.31 10.88
C GLY A 42 14.68 29.97 12.08
N GLU A 43 13.69 30.80 12.42
CA GLU A 43 12.73 30.52 13.49
C GLU A 43 11.60 29.60 13.03
N GLU A 44 11.16 28.69 13.90
CA GLU A 44 10.04 27.77 13.62
C GLU A 44 8.72 28.56 13.52
N THR A 45 8.13 28.58 12.32
CA THR A 45 6.86 29.25 12.04
C THR A 45 5.69 28.28 11.91
N GLY A 46 5.97 26.97 11.86
CA GLY A 46 4.92 25.96 11.84
C GLY A 46 5.41 24.59 11.39
N LYS A 47 4.44 23.74 11.05
CA LYS A 47 4.69 22.38 10.55
C LYS A 47 3.87 22.13 9.29
N LYS A 48 4.44 21.34 8.39
CA LYS A 48 3.76 20.85 7.19
C LYS A 48 4.01 19.37 7.00
N TRP A 49 3.08 18.70 6.35
CA TRP A 49 3.25 17.35 5.84
C TRP A 49 3.77 17.44 4.41
N VAL A 50 4.79 16.66 4.09
CA VAL A 50 5.27 16.46 2.72
C VAL A 50 5.15 15.00 2.35
N TYR A 51 4.74 14.72 1.12
CA TYR A 51 4.49 13.38 0.62
C TYR A 51 4.54 13.32 -0.90
N GLU A 52 4.63 12.11 -1.43
CA GLU A 52 4.32 11.86 -2.84
C GLU A 52 2.85 11.48 -2.96
N GLU A 53 2.17 12.04 -3.94
CA GLU A 53 0.76 11.78 -4.23
C GLU A 53 0.61 11.31 -5.68
N CYS A 54 -0.30 10.37 -5.92
CA CYS A 54 -0.81 10.11 -7.26
C CYS A 54 -2.33 10.01 -7.21
N THR A 55 -2.95 10.26 -8.35
CA THR A 55 -4.40 10.22 -8.51
C THR A 55 -4.82 9.11 -9.46
N GLN A 56 -6.01 8.57 -9.19
CA GLN A 56 -6.67 7.59 -10.04
C GLN A 56 -8.16 7.94 -10.12
N ASN A 57 -8.80 7.62 -11.25
CA ASN A 57 -10.24 7.70 -11.35
C ASN A 57 -10.91 6.71 -10.38
N LYS A 58 -11.92 7.18 -9.65
CA LYS A 58 -12.58 6.39 -8.61
C LYS A 58 -13.36 5.19 -9.16
N ALA A 59 -14.02 5.33 -10.31
CA ALA A 59 -14.75 4.21 -10.91
C ALA A 59 -13.80 3.07 -11.34
N GLU A 60 -12.63 3.42 -11.87
CA GLU A 60 -11.59 2.43 -12.19
C GLU A 60 -11.04 1.75 -10.94
N TYR A 61 -10.76 2.52 -9.88
CA TYR A 61 -10.32 1.98 -8.59
C TYR A 61 -11.35 1.02 -7.99
N GLU A 62 -12.63 1.41 -7.96
CA GLU A 62 -13.73 0.59 -7.43
C GLU A 62 -13.91 -0.70 -8.24
N GLN A 63 -13.78 -0.64 -9.57
CA GLN A 63 -13.82 -1.82 -10.42
C GLN A 63 -12.65 -2.79 -10.10
N GLN A 64 -11.45 -2.27 -9.91
CA GLN A 64 -10.28 -3.08 -9.54
C GLN A 64 -10.48 -3.73 -8.16
N GLN A 65 -11.00 -2.99 -7.18
CA GLN A 65 -11.30 -3.54 -5.85
C GLN A 65 -12.38 -4.62 -5.91
N ALA A 66 -13.41 -4.44 -6.73
CA ALA A 66 -14.45 -5.45 -6.93
C ALA A 66 -13.89 -6.72 -7.60
N ALA A 67 -12.97 -6.57 -8.55
CA ALA A 67 -12.30 -7.70 -9.19
C ALA A 67 -11.43 -8.49 -8.19
N LEU A 68 -10.69 -7.80 -7.32
CA LEU A 68 -9.85 -8.43 -6.28
C LEU A 68 -10.67 -9.16 -5.22
N THR A 69 -11.83 -8.62 -4.88
CA THR A 69 -12.75 -9.22 -3.88
C THR A 69 -13.77 -10.18 -4.50
N SER A 70 -13.66 -10.46 -5.80
CA SER A 70 -14.57 -11.38 -6.47
C SER A 70 -14.44 -12.79 -5.90
N PRO A 71 -15.53 -13.58 -5.87
CA PRO A 71 -15.48 -14.98 -5.40
C PRO A 71 -14.45 -15.81 -6.16
N VAL A 72 -14.33 -15.59 -7.47
CA VAL A 72 -13.36 -16.30 -8.32
C VAL A 72 -11.93 -15.98 -7.91
N THR A 73 -11.59 -14.70 -7.74
CA THR A 73 -10.26 -14.29 -7.29
C THR A 73 -9.93 -14.83 -5.90
N THR A 74 -10.92 -14.84 -5.00
CA THR A 74 -10.78 -15.40 -3.64
C THR A 74 -10.50 -16.90 -3.68
N MET A 75 -11.24 -17.66 -4.49
CA MET A 75 -11.01 -19.10 -4.65
C MET A 75 -9.62 -19.38 -5.23
N ILE A 76 -9.20 -18.61 -6.25
CA ILE A 76 -7.85 -18.75 -6.82
C ILE A 76 -6.78 -18.51 -5.75
N MET A 77 -6.92 -17.45 -4.93
CA MET A 77 -5.98 -17.18 -3.84
C MET A 77 -5.92 -18.31 -2.80
N GLN A 78 -7.06 -18.91 -2.45
CA GLN A 78 -7.14 -20.05 -1.52
C GLN A 78 -6.46 -21.30 -2.08
N GLU A 79 -6.67 -21.60 -3.37
CA GLU A 79 -6.02 -22.73 -4.04
C GLU A 79 -4.49 -22.52 -4.09
N ILE A 80 -4.03 -21.31 -4.43
CA ILE A 80 -2.59 -20.99 -4.44
C ILE A 80 -1.98 -21.18 -3.04
N ALA A 81 -2.64 -20.70 -1.99
CA ALA A 81 -2.16 -20.88 -0.62
C ALA A 81 -2.06 -22.36 -0.23
N SER A 82 -3.04 -23.17 -0.64
CA SER A 82 -3.05 -24.62 -0.40
C SER A 82 -1.89 -25.32 -1.11
N LEU A 83 -1.62 -24.94 -2.37
CA LEU A 83 -0.49 -25.48 -3.14
C LEU A 83 0.86 -25.11 -2.54
N GLN A 84 1.02 -23.86 -2.06
CA GLN A 84 2.25 -23.41 -1.42
C GLN A 84 2.52 -24.17 -0.12
N LEU A 85 1.49 -24.46 0.68
CA LEU A 85 1.61 -25.26 1.89
C LEU A 85 2.06 -26.70 1.57
N ALA A 86 1.38 -27.36 0.62
CA ALA A 86 1.73 -28.72 0.21
C ALA A 86 3.16 -28.81 -0.35
N GLN A 87 3.61 -27.78 -1.07
CA GLN A 87 4.99 -27.68 -1.56
C GLN A 87 5.99 -27.56 -0.39
N ALA A 88 5.70 -26.74 0.62
CA ALA A 88 6.55 -26.60 1.80
C ALA A 88 6.67 -27.92 2.59
N GLU A 89 5.55 -28.63 2.80
CA GLU A 89 5.53 -29.94 3.46
C GLU A 89 6.37 -30.99 2.69
N THR A 90 6.25 -31.01 1.37
CA THR A 90 7.04 -31.89 0.50
C THR A 90 8.52 -31.57 0.61
N GLN A 91 8.89 -30.28 0.60
CA GLN A 91 10.27 -29.84 0.72
C GLN A 91 10.89 -30.27 2.06
N ILE A 92 10.18 -30.07 3.16
CA ILE A 92 10.62 -30.50 4.50
C ILE A 92 10.82 -32.02 4.55
N THR A 93 9.89 -32.78 3.96
CA THR A 93 9.98 -34.25 3.93
C THR A 93 11.22 -34.72 3.16
N LEU A 94 11.52 -34.09 2.01
CA LEU A 94 12.72 -34.38 1.23
C LEU A 94 14.00 -34.01 1.98
N GLU A 95 14.03 -32.89 2.71
CA GLU A 95 15.18 -32.50 3.53
C GLU A 95 15.42 -33.51 4.68
N LEU A 96 14.38 -33.96 5.37
CA LEU A 96 14.50 -34.98 6.41
C LEU A 96 15.04 -36.31 5.86
N MET A 97 14.51 -36.78 4.72
CA MET A 97 15.01 -38.00 4.06
C MET A 97 16.44 -37.85 3.51
N GLY A 98 16.87 -36.63 3.17
CA GLY A 98 18.23 -36.33 2.74
C GLY A 98 19.26 -36.28 3.88
N VAL A 99 18.83 -36.03 5.11
CA VAL A 99 19.69 -35.99 6.31
C VAL A 99 19.93 -37.39 6.90
N GLU A 100 19.01 -38.33 6.71
CA GLU A 100 19.17 -39.73 7.20
C GLU A 100 20.11 -40.61 6.33
N GLY A 101 20.62 -40.06 5.21
CA GLY A 101 21.48 -40.77 4.26
C GLY A 101 22.97 -40.40 4.27
N ALA A 102 23.43 -39.59 5.25
CA ALA A 102 24.82 -39.11 5.37
C ALA A 102 25.57 -39.69 6.58
#